data_AF-A0A845SZ80-F1
#
_entry.id   AF-A0A845SZ80-F1
#
_cell.length_a   1.000
_cell.length_b   1.000
_cell.length_c   1.000
_cell.angle_alpha   90.00
_cell.angle_beta   90.00
_cell.angle_gamma   90.00
#
_symmetry.space_group_name_H-M   'P 1'
#
loop_
_entity.id
_entity.type
_entity.pdbx_description
1 polymer ?
#
loop_
_entity_poly.entity_id
_entity_poly.type
_entity_poly.pdbx_seq_one_letter_code
_entity_poly.pdbx_strand_id
1 'polypeptide(L)'
;MRQWRQTTELLRSILDDDRKPPLARLRILVHAFIRSECEEAEMRVALNDAAPLYRDVPEAHEAQAAIDQAVQTFMQEVLPNASIATRALASDLIMTTLSTVGKHFSTSPRTFAEIKTYSDAMADMFCAYLEGIEN
;
A
#
# COMPACT_ATOMS: atom_id res chain seq x y z
N MET A 1 -1.79 14.30 13.03
CA MET A 1 -2.37 13.24 13.90
C MET A 1 -3.57 12.50 13.29
N ARG A 2 -3.76 12.45 11.96
CA ARG A 2 -4.85 11.63 11.35
C ARG A 2 -4.46 10.87 10.09
N GLN A 3 -3.42 11.30 9.37
CA GLN A 3 -3.12 10.78 8.03
C GLN A 3 -2.71 9.29 8.05
N TRP A 4 -1.74 8.90 8.89
CA TRP A 4 -1.31 7.49 9.00
C TRP A 4 -2.44 6.53 9.39
N ARG A 5 -3.24 6.86 10.42
CA ARG A 5 -4.41 6.05 10.83
C ARG A 5 -5.46 5.95 9.73
N GLN A 6 -5.76 7.07 9.06
CA GLN A 6 -6.71 7.09 7.94
C GLN A 6 -6.21 6.27 6.75
N THR A 7 -4.92 6.35 6.43
CA THR A 7 -4.31 5.54 5.36
C THR A 7 -4.38 4.07 5.71
N THR A 8 -3.98 3.66 6.92
CA THR A 8 -4.05 2.28 7.39
C THR A 8 -5.46 1.70 7.36
N GLU A 9 -6.46 2.41 7.90
CA GLU A 9 -7.86 1.96 7.89
C GLU A 9 -8.43 1.89 6.48
N LEU A 10 -8.08 2.85 5.62
CA LEU A 10 -8.46 2.85 4.21
C LEU A 10 -7.87 1.63 3.48
N LEU A 11 -6.57 1.38 3.64
CA LEU A 11 -5.88 0.25 3.00
C LEU A 11 -6.52 -1.08 3.42
N ARG A 12 -6.83 -1.25 4.71
CA ARG A 12 -7.57 -2.43 5.21
C ARG A 12 -8.95 -2.54 4.56
N SER A 13 -9.72 -1.45 4.55
CA SER A 13 -11.07 -1.45 3.98
C SER A 13 -11.10 -1.79 2.48
N ILE A 14 -10.02 -1.46 1.75
CA ILE A 14 -9.88 -1.82 0.34
C ILE A 14 -9.64 -3.31 0.19
N LEU A 15 -8.76 -3.91 1.00
CA LEU A 15 -8.48 -5.34 0.95
C LEU A 15 -9.67 -6.19 1.39
N ASP A 16 -10.48 -5.71 2.34
CA ASP A 16 -11.65 -6.42 2.86
C ASP A 16 -12.91 -6.26 1.98
N ASP A 17 -12.87 -5.46 0.91
CA ASP A 17 -14.04 -5.19 0.04
C ASP A 17 -14.37 -6.38 -0.89
N ASP A 18 -15.06 -7.39 -0.34
CA ASP A 18 -15.49 -8.62 -1.01
C ASP A 18 -16.38 -8.41 -2.25
N ARG A 19 -16.94 -7.21 -2.43
CA ARG A 19 -17.70 -6.82 -3.63
C ARG A 19 -16.81 -6.66 -4.87
N LYS A 20 -15.49 -6.61 -4.70
CA LYS A 20 -14.52 -6.46 -5.78
C LYS A 20 -13.60 -7.68 -5.91
N PRO A 21 -13.25 -8.10 -7.14
CA PRO A 21 -12.24 -9.13 -7.35
C PRO A 21 -10.91 -8.78 -6.65
N PRO A 22 -10.14 -9.77 -6.16
CA PRO A 22 -8.90 -9.52 -5.41
C PRO A 22 -7.90 -8.60 -6.13
N LEU A 23 -7.61 -8.88 -7.40
CA LEU A 23 -6.65 -8.07 -8.16
C LEU A 23 -7.16 -6.65 -8.44
N ALA A 24 -8.48 -6.44 -8.48
CA ALA A 24 -9.05 -5.09 -8.55
C ALA A 24 -8.87 -4.33 -7.23
N ARG A 25 -9.01 -5.01 -6.06
CA ARG A 25 -8.69 -4.42 -4.75
C ARG A 25 -7.22 -4.02 -4.66
N LEU A 26 -6.30 -4.88 -5.13
CA LEU A 26 -4.87 -4.57 -5.16
C LEU A 26 -4.56 -3.32 -6.00
N ARG A 27 -5.19 -3.18 -7.18
CA ARG A 27 -5.05 -1.95 -7.99
C ARG A 27 -5.51 -0.72 -7.22
N ILE A 28 -6.67 -0.79 -6.58
CA ILE A 28 -7.20 0.33 -5.78
C ILE A 28 -6.25 0.66 -4.62
N LEU A 29 -5.69 -0.36 -3.96
CA LEU A 29 -4.73 -0.22 -2.87
C LEU A 29 -3.48 0.56 -3.31
N VAL A 30 -2.87 0.14 -4.43
CA VAL A 30 -1.67 0.78 -4.99
C VAL A 30 -1.93 2.24 -5.33
N HIS A 31 -3.06 2.54 -5.98
CA HIS A 31 -3.45 3.91 -6.30
C HIS A 31 -3.66 4.77 -5.06
N ALA A 32 -4.41 4.25 -4.07
CA ALA A 32 -4.66 4.96 -2.82
C ALA A 32 -3.35 5.24 -2.06
N PHE A 33 -2.46 4.25 -1.98
CA PHE A 33 -1.17 4.38 -1.30
C PHE A 33 -0.29 5.44 -1.96
N ILE A 34 0.00 5.33 -3.26
CA ILE A 34 0.89 6.26 -3.97
C ILE A 34 0.36 7.69 -3.92
N ARG A 35 -0.97 7.86 -4.05
CA ARG A 35 -1.59 9.17 -3.90
C ARG A 35 -1.37 9.73 -2.49
N SER A 36 -1.59 8.93 -1.45
CA SER A 36 -1.40 9.36 -0.05
C SER A 36 0.05 9.74 0.24
N GLU A 37 1.02 9.01 -0.33
CA GLU A 37 2.45 9.33 -0.22
C GLU A 37 2.80 10.67 -0.87
N CYS A 38 2.22 10.98 -2.04
CA CYS A 38 2.42 12.28 -2.71
C CYS A 38 1.78 13.43 -1.92
N GLU A 39 0.56 13.24 -1.40
CA GLU A 39 -0.13 14.23 -0.56
C GLU A 39 0.64 14.48 0.75
N GLU A 40 1.20 13.44 1.37
CA GLU A 40 2.05 13.59 2.55
C GLU A 40 3.38 14.28 2.23
N ALA A 41 4.00 13.96 1.09
CA ALA A 41 5.25 14.60 0.68
C ALA A 41 5.07 16.11 0.42
N GLU A 42 3.99 16.51 -0.26
CA GLU A 42 3.62 17.91 -0.44
C GLU A 42 3.42 18.62 0.91
N MET A 43 2.71 17.96 1.84
CA MET A 43 2.51 18.48 3.19
C MET A 43 3.85 18.61 3.94
N ARG A 44 4.76 17.65 3.81
CA ARG A 44 6.10 17.69 4.44
C ARG A 44 6.94 18.85 3.91
N VAL A 45 6.87 19.15 2.60
CA VAL A 45 7.54 20.32 2.01
C VAL A 45 6.95 21.61 2.56
N ALA A 46 5.62 21.71 2.63
CA ALA A 46 4.93 22.88 3.18
C ALA A 46 5.20 23.09 4.70
N LEU A 47 5.36 22.00 5.46
CA LEU A 47 5.67 22.03 6.90
C LEU A 47 7.16 22.16 7.21
N ASN A 48 8.08 21.84 6.29
CA ASN A 48 9.51 22.05 6.50
C ASN A 48 9.87 23.53 6.70
N ASP A 49 9.00 24.46 6.27
CA ASP A 49 9.08 25.88 6.60
C ASP A 49 8.61 26.22 8.04
N ALA A 50 8.11 25.25 8.84
CA ALA A 50 7.44 25.49 10.13
C ALA A 50 7.84 24.56 11.31
N ALA A 51 9.06 24.00 11.29
CA ALA A 51 9.73 23.29 12.40
C ALA A 51 9.50 21.75 12.55
N PRO A 52 10.46 21.02 13.17
CA PRO A 52 10.56 19.57 13.06
C PRO A 52 10.13 18.80 14.33
N LEU A 53 9.92 17.49 14.09
CA LEU A 53 9.83 16.35 15.02
C LEU A 53 8.43 16.02 15.53
N TYR A 54 7.96 14.82 15.18
CA TYR A 54 7.40 13.94 16.19
C TYR A 54 7.46 12.47 15.73
N ARG A 55 7.83 11.58 16.64
CA ARG A 55 7.92 10.13 16.39
C ARG A 55 7.33 9.34 17.57
N ASP A 56 6.66 8.25 17.18
CA ASP A 56 6.26 7.03 17.91
C ASP A 56 5.23 7.13 19.05
N VAL A 57 4.01 6.61 18.76
CA VAL A 57 2.89 6.45 19.70
C VAL A 57 2.31 5.02 19.56
N PRO A 58 1.86 4.37 20.66
CA PRO A 58 1.45 2.95 20.69
C PRO A 58 0.36 2.57 19.69
N GLU A 59 -0.49 3.53 19.32
CA GLU A 59 -1.58 3.36 18.36
C GLU A 59 -1.12 2.92 16.97
N ALA A 60 0.17 3.11 16.62
CA ALA A 60 0.76 2.64 15.37
C ALA A 60 0.87 1.10 15.31
N HIS A 61 1.05 0.42 16.45
CA HIS A 61 1.24 -1.03 16.49
C HIS A 61 -0.05 -1.82 16.27
N GLU A 62 -1.16 -1.40 16.88
CA GLU A 62 -2.47 -2.04 16.70
C GLU A 62 -2.98 -1.88 15.26
N ALA A 63 -2.78 -0.70 14.70
CA ALA A 63 -3.11 -0.39 13.31
C ALA A 63 -2.30 -1.27 12.34
N GLN A 64 -1.02 -1.52 12.64
CA GLN A 64 -0.16 -2.38 11.83
C GLN A 64 -0.63 -3.85 11.87
N ALA A 65 -0.93 -4.39 13.05
CA ALA A 65 -1.40 -5.77 13.18
C ALA A 65 -2.70 -6.04 12.40
N ALA A 66 -3.62 -5.06 12.38
CA ALA A 66 -4.86 -5.16 11.61
C ALA A 66 -4.62 -5.15 10.09
N ILE A 67 -3.62 -4.40 9.60
CA ILE A 67 -3.20 -4.48 8.19
C ILE A 67 -2.64 -5.85 7.91
N ASP A 68 -1.70 -6.33 8.72
CA ASP A 68 -1.01 -7.58 8.48
C ASP A 68 -2.02 -8.73 8.36
N GLN A 69 -3.05 -8.77 9.22
CA GLN A 69 -4.12 -9.76 9.13
C GLN A 69 -4.94 -9.66 7.83
N ALA A 70 -5.30 -8.45 7.40
CA ALA A 70 -6.05 -8.25 6.16
C ALA A 70 -5.23 -8.66 4.94
N VAL A 71 -3.93 -8.40 4.96
CA VAL A 71 -2.99 -8.81 3.90
C VAL A 71 -2.85 -10.32 3.84
N GLN A 72 -2.71 -11.00 4.97
CA GLN A 72 -2.66 -12.47 5.01
C GLN A 72 -3.95 -13.09 4.46
N THR A 73 -5.11 -12.55 4.85
CA THR A 73 -6.42 -13.00 4.36
C THR A 73 -6.54 -12.78 2.85
N PHE A 74 -6.15 -11.60 2.37
CA PHE A 74 -6.10 -11.28 0.95
C PHE A 74 -5.19 -12.23 0.16
N MET A 75 -3.99 -12.52 0.65
CA MET A 75 -3.06 -13.44 -0.02
C MET A 75 -3.56 -14.88 -0.05
N GLN A 76 -4.31 -15.30 0.95
CA GLN A 76 -4.97 -16.60 0.93
C GLN A 76 -6.07 -16.68 -0.13
N GLU A 77 -6.77 -15.57 -0.39
CA GLU A 77 -7.79 -15.48 -1.43
C GLU A 77 -7.17 -15.44 -2.84
N VAL A 78 -6.08 -14.69 -3.02
CA VAL A 78 -5.40 -14.57 -4.32
C VAL A 78 -4.64 -15.84 -4.70
N LEU A 79 -3.98 -16.48 -3.73
CA LEU A 79 -3.07 -17.61 -3.96
C LEU A 79 -3.54 -18.88 -3.23
N PRO A 80 -4.76 -19.38 -3.46
CA PRO A 80 -5.35 -20.46 -2.68
C PRO A 80 -4.55 -21.77 -2.74
N ASN A 81 -3.79 -21.99 -3.81
CA ASN A 81 -2.97 -23.20 -3.98
C ASN A 81 -1.52 -23.04 -3.52
N ALA A 82 -1.05 -21.81 -3.28
CA ALA A 82 0.31 -21.55 -2.83
C ALA A 82 0.54 -21.94 -1.36
N SER A 83 1.78 -22.31 -1.03
CA SER A 83 2.19 -22.60 0.35
C SER A 83 2.14 -21.35 1.24
N ILE A 84 2.06 -21.53 2.56
CA ILE A 84 2.13 -20.43 3.54
C ILE A 84 3.43 -19.62 3.35
N ALA A 85 4.56 -20.29 3.13
CA ALA A 85 5.85 -19.63 2.91
C ALA A 85 5.85 -18.79 1.62
N THR A 86 5.23 -19.30 0.55
CA THR A 86 5.09 -18.57 -0.72
C THR A 86 4.23 -17.32 -0.56
N ARG A 87 3.08 -17.43 0.13
CA ARG A 87 2.20 -16.27 0.41
C ARG A 87 2.90 -15.23 1.28
N ALA A 88 3.63 -15.66 2.30
CA ALA A 88 4.39 -14.76 3.16
C ALA A 88 5.47 -13.99 2.38
N LEU A 89 6.22 -14.69 1.52
CA LEU A 89 7.23 -14.07 0.65
C LEU A 89 6.58 -13.09 -0.36
N ALA A 90 5.48 -13.47 -1.00
CA ALA A 90 4.77 -12.61 -1.95
C ALA A 90 4.23 -11.34 -1.28
N SER A 91 3.65 -11.49 -0.09
CA SER A 91 3.20 -10.38 0.76
C SER A 91 4.33 -9.42 1.09
N ASP A 92 5.42 -9.94 1.63
CA ASP A 92 6.57 -9.15 2.04
C ASP A 92 7.17 -8.38 0.85
N LEU A 93 7.36 -9.06 -0.29
CA LEU A 93 7.93 -8.45 -1.48
C LEU A 93 7.06 -7.32 -2.03
N ILE A 94 5.74 -7.54 -2.12
CA ILE A 94 4.80 -6.51 -2.60
C ILE A 94 4.78 -5.31 -1.65
N MET A 95 4.68 -5.54 -0.33
CA MET A 95 4.59 -4.45 0.65
C MET A 95 5.89 -3.66 0.77
N THR A 96 7.03 -4.35 0.76
CA THR A 96 8.35 -3.71 0.75
C THR A 96 8.54 -2.88 -0.52
N THR A 97 8.14 -3.41 -1.67
CA THR A 97 8.23 -2.69 -2.95
C THR A 97 7.31 -1.46 -2.94
N LEU A 98 6.02 -1.63 -2.60
CA LEU A 98 5.04 -0.56 -2.56
C LEU A 98 5.51 0.59 -1.64
N SER A 99 5.96 0.26 -0.43
CA SER A 99 6.40 1.26 0.54
C SER A 99 7.70 1.93 0.15
N THR A 100 8.72 1.18 -0.29
CA THR A 100 10.04 1.74 -0.63
C THR A 100 9.97 2.58 -1.89
N VAL A 101 9.37 2.02 -2.94
CA VAL A 101 9.31 2.65 -4.25
C VAL A 101 8.30 3.79 -4.25
N GLY A 102 7.16 3.65 -3.56
CA GLY A 102 6.18 4.72 -3.39
C GLY A 102 6.76 5.94 -2.67
N LYS A 103 7.47 5.74 -1.56
CA LYS A 103 8.18 6.81 -0.85
C LYS A 103 9.22 7.50 -1.73
N HIS A 104 9.99 6.73 -2.50
CA HIS A 104 10.98 7.32 -3.42
C HIS A 104 10.28 8.15 -4.51
N PHE A 105 9.20 7.62 -5.10
CA PHE A 105 8.44 8.29 -6.15
C PHE A 105 7.84 9.63 -5.68
N SER A 106 7.35 9.70 -4.44
CA SER A 106 6.72 10.89 -3.85
C SER A 106 7.71 11.98 -3.41
N THR A 107 9.03 11.74 -3.45
CA THR A 107 10.04 12.74 -3.03
C THR A 107 10.07 14.02 -3.89
N SER A 108 9.44 14.01 -5.06
CA SER A 108 9.31 15.17 -5.96
C SER A 108 7.83 15.43 -6.23
N PRO A 109 7.41 16.69 -6.48
CA PRO A 109 6.03 17.00 -6.86
C PRO A 109 5.58 16.16 -8.06
N ARG A 110 4.37 15.61 -8.00
CA ARG A 110 3.79 14.78 -9.05
C ARG A 110 2.45 15.32 -9.49
N THR A 111 2.20 15.30 -10.78
CA THR A 111 0.88 15.55 -11.33
C THR A 111 -0.03 14.34 -11.12
N PHE A 112 -1.33 14.57 -11.15
CA PHE A 112 -2.33 13.49 -11.09
C PHE A 112 -2.12 12.43 -12.19
N ALA A 113 -1.73 12.86 -13.39
CA ALA A 113 -1.48 11.96 -14.52
C ALA A 113 -0.24 11.06 -14.30
N GLU A 114 0.83 11.61 -13.71
CA GLU A 114 2.02 10.84 -13.33
C GLU A 114 1.72 9.84 -12.23
N ILE A 115 0.99 10.25 -11.19
CA ILE A 115 0.54 9.36 -10.11
C ILE A 115 -0.25 8.19 -10.70
N LYS A 116 -1.26 8.48 -11.53
CA LYS A 116 -2.09 7.46 -12.16
C LYS A 116 -1.25 6.47 -12.98
N THR A 117 -0.40 7.00 -13.87
CA THR A 117 0.41 6.17 -14.77
C THR A 117 1.37 5.27 -13.99
N TYR A 118 1.98 5.81 -12.95
CA TYR A 118 2.90 5.07 -12.09
C TYR A 118 2.19 3.98 -11.28
N SER A 119 1.06 4.31 -10.68
CA SER A 119 0.23 3.37 -9.93
C SER A 119 -0.33 2.26 -10.81
N ASP A 120 -0.73 2.57 -12.05
CA ASP A 120 -1.18 1.56 -13.02
C ASP A 120 -0.05 0.56 -13.31
N ALA A 121 1.14 1.05 -13.65
CA ALA A 121 2.28 0.19 -13.97
C ALA A 121 2.74 -0.67 -12.78
N MET A 122 2.78 -0.10 -11.58
CA MET A 122 3.12 -0.85 -10.37
C MET A 122 2.07 -1.92 -10.05
N ALA A 123 0.79 -1.60 -10.21
CA ALA A 123 -0.27 -2.56 -9.99
C ALA A 123 -0.27 -3.67 -11.05
N ASP A 124 0.00 -3.34 -12.33
CA ASP A 124 0.19 -4.34 -13.40
C ASP A 124 1.31 -5.32 -13.04
N MET A 125 2.44 -4.82 -12.56
CA MET A 125 3.58 -5.65 -12.12
C MET A 125 3.20 -6.58 -10.96
N PHE A 126 2.49 -6.08 -9.94
CA PHE A 126 2.06 -6.91 -8.82
C PHE A 126 1.00 -7.94 -9.21
N CYS A 127 0.03 -7.55 -10.04
CA CYS A 127 -0.98 -8.49 -10.57
C CYS A 127 -0.30 -9.62 -11.35
N ALA A 128 0.59 -9.28 -12.29
CA ALA A 128 1.30 -10.27 -13.10
C ALA A 128 2.18 -11.21 -12.24
N TYR A 129 2.82 -10.67 -11.21
CA TYR A 129 3.60 -11.49 -10.26
C TYR A 129 2.72 -12.50 -9.52
N LEU A 130 1.58 -12.07 -8.99
CA LEU A 130 0.65 -12.94 -8.26
C LEU A 130 0.01 -13.99 -9.17
N GLU A 131 -0.43 -13.58 -10.37
CA GLU A 131 -0.94 -14.51 -11.38
C GLU A 131 0.11 -15.54 -11.77
N GLY A 132 1.38 -15.14 -11.91
CA GLY A 132 2.49 -16.03 -12.21
C GLY A 132 2.83 -17.04 -11.09
N ILE A 133 2.43 -16.79 -9.85
CA ILE A 133 2.59 -17.73 -8.73
C ILE A 133 1.44 -18.74 -8.69
N GLU A 134 0.23 -18.32 -9.00
CA GLU A 134 -0.96 -19.18 -8.93
C GLU A 134 -1.10 -20.12 -10.13
N ASN A 135 -0.49 -19.75 -11.26
CA ASN A 135 -0.46 -20.54 -12.48
C ASN A 135 0.42 -21.80 -12.40
#